data_AF-A0A2V6ADW3-F1
#
_entry.id   AF-A0A2V6ADW3-F1
#
_cell.length_a   1.000
_cell.length_b   1.000
_cell.length_c   1.000
_cell.angle_alpha   90.00
_cell.angle_beta   90.00
_cell.angle_gamma   90.00
#
_symmetry.space_group_name_H-M   'P 1'
#
loop_
_entity.id
_entity.type
_entity.pdbx_description
1 polymer ?
#
loop_
_entity_poly.entity_id
_entity_poly.type
_entity_poly.pdbx_seq_one_letter_code
_entity_poly.pdbx_strand_id
1 'polypeptide(L)'
;MKTKIIGLTLAFCFLAGPLCLAADPLIGTWKLNEAKSKFTPGTGKNTRVVYEARGSQVRITADGVNADGKPTHSEWIGKLDGKDYSVTGDPNADMRSYRKVDDRTLDFTGKKGGKITVTGRVVVAADGKSRTVTTSGTTGTGAPAGRAWQRGDFLSEQKVAKKFKNIAVFDKQ
;
A
#
# COMPACT_ATOMS: atom_id res chain seq x y z
N MET A 1 44.02 19.67 -67.72
CA MET A 1 42.77 19.05 -67.23
C MET A 1 42.95 18.80 -65.74
N LYS A 2 42.11 19.38 -64.87
CA LYS A 2 42.23 19.31 -63.40
C LYS A 2 41.02 18.55 -62.85
N THR A 3 41.24 17.34 -62.35
CA THR A 3 40.20 16.48 -61.76
C THR A 3 39.95 16.89 -60.32
N LYS A 4 38.73 17.32 -59.98
CA LYS A 4 38.31 17.53 -58.59
C LYS A 4 37.63 16.27 -58.09
N ILE A 5 38.27 15.58 -57.15
CA ILE A 5 37.69 14.46 -56.40
C ILE A 5 36.79 15.06 -55.32
N ILE A 6 35.48 14.85 -55.44
CA ILE A 6 34.48 15.21 -54.43
C ILE A 6 34.25 13.95 -53.59
N GLY A 7 34.74 13.95 -52.36
CA GLY A 7 34.31 13.01 -51.33
C GLY A 7 33.22 13.66 -50.48
N LEU A 8 32.17 12.93 -50.14
CA LEU A 8 31.43 13.18 -48.90
C LEU A 8 30.77 11.92 -48.37
N THR A 9 31.15 11.64 -47.13
CA THR A 9 30.84 10.54 -46.23
C THR A 9 29.34 10.36 -45.98
N LEU A 10 28.84 9.12 -46.06
CA LEU A 10 27.48 8.74 -45.68
C LEU A 10 27.42 8.61 -44.14
N ALA A 11 26.79 9.56 -43.45
CA ALA A 11 26.58 9.51 -42.01
C ALA A 11 25.40 8.59 -41.66
N PHE A 12 25.68 7.46 -41.02
CA PHE A 12 24.68 6.55 -40.47
C PHE A 12 24.27 7.03 -39.07
N CYS A 13 23.18 7.81 -38.96
CA CYS A 13 22.61 8.19 -37.67
C CYS A 13 21.79 7.02 -37.10
N PHE A 14 22.34 6.30 -36.13
CA PHE A 14 21.55 5.49 -35.20
C PHE A 14 20.73 6.42 -34.30
N LEU A 15 19.43 6.54 -34.57
CA LEU A 15 18.44 7.11 -33.64
C LEU A 15 18.20 6.11 -32.50
N ALA A 16 19.13 6.03 -31.54
CA ALA A 16 18.87 5.45 -30.24
C ALA A 16 18.13 6.49 -29.38
N GLY A 17 16.79 6.55 -29.52
CA GLY A 17 15.96 7.35 -28.63
C GLY A 17 16.09 6.83 -27.19
N PRO A 18 16.12 7.70 -26.16
CA PRO A 18 16.13 7.24 -24.78
C PRO A 18 14.83 6.47 -24.51
N LEU A 19 14.95 5.20 -24.14
CA LEU A 19 13.87 4.46 -23.49
C LEU A 19 13.56 5.18 -22.18
N CYS A 20 12.52 6.03 -22.20
CA CYS A 20 11.97 6.59 -20.99
C CYS A 20 11.36 5.43 -20.20
N LEU A 21 12.11 4.84 -19.28
CA LEU A 21 11.54 3.96 -18.27
C LEU A 21 10.56 4.80 -17.47
N ALA A 22 9.27 4.59 -17.70
CA ALA A 22 8.24 5.24 -16.92
C ALA A 22 8.45 4.86 -15.45
N ALA A 23 8.71 5.87 -14.60
CA ALA A 23 8.82 5.64 -13.17
C ALA A 23 7.50 5.02 -12.67
N ASP A 24 7.59 3.93 -11.90
CA ASP A 24 6.40 3.27 -11.36
C ASP A 24 5.60 4.29 -10.51
N PRO A 25 4.35 4.62 -10.90
CA PRO A 25 3.61 5.72 -10.27
C PRO A 25 3.24 5.43 -8.82
N LEU A 26 3.32 4.17 -8.37
CA LEU A 26 3.06 3.75 -6.99
C LEU A 26 4.21 4.14 -6.04
N ILE A 27 5.44 4.18 -6.56
CA ILE A 27 6.66 4.46 -5.79
C ILE A 27 6.68 5.94 -5.37
N GLY A 28 7.12 6.19 -4.14
CA GLY A 28 7.23 7.52 -3.56
C GLY A 28 6.69 7.63 -2.15
N THR A 29 6.73 8.85 -1.63
CA THR A 29 6.18 9.21 -0.32
C THR A 29 4.80 9.80 -0.48
N TRP A 30 3.86 9.31 0.32
CA TRP A 30 2.44 9.69 0.27
C TRP A 30 2.01 10.21 1.64
N LYS A 31 1.53 11.44 1.71
CA LYS A 31 1.03 12.08 2.94
C LYS A 31 -0.49 12.15 2.91
N LEU A 32 -1.13 11.82 4.02
CA LEU A 32 -2.58 11.84 4.13
C LEU A 32 -3.12 13.27 3.94
N ASN A 33 -4.11 13.40 3.08
CA ASN A 33 -4.94 14.59 2.96
C ASN A 33 -6.20 14.38 3.80
N GLU A 34 -6.19 14.87 5.04
CA GLU A 34 -7.32 14.67 5.96
C GLU A 34 -8.60 15.34 5.47
N ALA A 35 -8.50 16.50 4.84
CA ALA A 35 -9.65 17.26 4.33
C ALA A 35 -10.41 16.52 3.20
N LYS A 36 -9.71 15.69 2.42
CA LYS A 36 -10.31 14.87 1.34
C LYS A 36 -10.65 13.44 1.78
N SER A 37 -10.30 13.06 3.00
CA SER A 37 -10.46 11.69 3.50
C SER A 37 -11.73 11.53 4.33
N LYS A 38 -12.24 10.29 4.38
CA LYS A 38 -13.41 9.89 5.16
C LYS A 38 -13.10 8.62 5.94
N PHE A 39 -13.17 8.71 7.27
CA PHE A 39 -12.89 7.59 8.17
C PHE A 39 -14.11 7.28 9.04
N THR A 40 -14.35 5.99 9.24
CA THR A 40 -15.35 5.51 10.19
C THR A 40 -14.86 5.81 11.61
N PRO A 41 -15.69 6.40 12.49
CA PRO A 41 -15.30 6.65 13.89
C PRO A 41 -14.81 5.37 14.59
N GLY A 42 -13.75 5.49 15.39
CA GLY A 42 -13.14 4.35 16.09
C GLY A 42 -12.26 3.46 15.19
N THR A 43 -11.84 3.95 14.03
CA THR A 43 -10.81 3.29 13.19
C THR A 43 -9.52 4.09 13.19
N GLY A 44 -8.39 3.38 13.08
CA GLY A 44 -7.09 4.02 12.85
C GLY A 44 -6.93 4.53 11.42
N LYS A 45 -5.93 5.39 11.20
CA LYS A 45 -5.60 5.93 9.89
C LYS A 45 -4.08 6.03 9.70
N ASN A 46 -3.62 5.79 8.48
CA ASN A 46 -2.23 6.05 8.11
C ASN A 46 -2.09 7.54 7.77
N THR A 47 -1.10 8.22 8.34
CA THR A 47 -0.79 9.64 8.10
C THR A 47 0.29 9.81 7.04
N ARG A 48 1.20 8.84 6.92
CA ARG A 48 2.24 8.81 5.90
C ARG A 48 2.52 7.38 5.46
N VAL A 49 2.79 7.19 4.18
CA VAL A 49 3.16 5.89 3.63
C VAL A 49 4.24 6.08 2.58
N VAL A 50 5.31 5.28 2.64
CA VAL A 50 6.43 5.32 1.70
C VAL A 50 6.50 3.98 0.97
N TYR A 51 6.52 4.02 -0.36
CA TYR A 51 6.72 2.86 -1.22
C TYR A 51 8.12 2.99 -1.85
N GLU A 52 9.01 2.05 -1.55
CA GLU A 52 10.39 2.03 -2.05
C GLU A 52 10.63 0.79 -2.90
N ALA A 53 11.16 0.97 -4.11
CA ALA A 53 11.54 -0.16 -4.95
C ALA A 53 12.76 -0.90 -4.36
N ARG A 54 12.69 -2.23 -4.34
CA ARG A 54 13.74 -3.16 -3.85
C ARG A 54 13.93 -4.29 -4.85
N GLY A 55 14.41 -3.95 -6.05
CA GLY A 55 14.52 -4.91 -7.16
C GLY A 55 13.15 -5.47 -7.54
N SER A 56 12.93 -6.78 -7.37
CA SER A 56 11.62 -7.41 -7.61
C SER A 56 10.61 -7.26 -6.46
N GLN A 57 11.02 -6.67 -5.34
CA GLN A 57 10.20 -6.41 -4.16
C GLN A 57 9.94 -4.92 -3.97
N VAL A 58 9.03 -4.60 -3.08
CA VAL A 58 8.75 -3.25 -2.59
C VAL A 58 8.82 -3.26 -1.07
N ARG A 59 9.47 -2.24 -0.50
CA ARG A 59 9.33 -1.93 0.92
C ARG A 59 8.22 -0.90 1.08
N ILE A 60 7.26 -1.20 1.95
CA ILE A 60 6.17 -0.32 2.32
C ILE A 60 6.32 -0.01 3.81
N THR A 61 6.56 1.26 4.11
CA THR A 61 6.55 1.78 5.48
C THR A 61 5.33 2.65 5.65
N ALA A 62 4.57 2.45 6.73
CA ALA A 62 3.38 3.24 7.02
C ALA A 62 3.40 3.72 8.48
N ASP A 63 3.26 5.03 8.62
CA ASP A 63 3.05 5.72 9.89
C ASP A 63 1.58 6.12 10.00
N GLY A 64 1.06 6.14 11.22
CA GLY A 64 -0.34 6.45 11.45
C GLY A 64 -0.69 6.62 12.91
N VAL A 65 -1.99 6.59 13.18
CA VAL A 65 -2.56 6.53 14.52
C VAL A 65 -3.57 5.39 14.60
N ASN A 66 -3.61 4.71 15.75
CA ASN A 66 -4.63 3.72 16.04
C ASN A 66 -5.98 4.37 16.40
N ALA A 67 -6.99 3.55 16.72
CA ALA A 67 -8.31 4.04 17.12
C ALA A 67 -8.30 4.91 18.40
N ASP A 68 -7.29 4.74 19.26
CA ASP A 68 -7.09 5.51 20.50
C ASP A 68 -6.25 6.78 20.26
N GLY A 69 -5.87 7.08 19.01
CA GLY A 69 -5.01 8.21 18.66
C GLY A 69 -3.53 8.00 18.96
N LYS A 70 -3.10 6.81 19.38
CA LYS A 70 -1.68 6.50 19.63
C LYS A 70 -0.93 6.30 18.32
N PRO A 71 0.31 6.80 18.20
CA PRO A 71 1.14 6.58 17.02
C PRO A 71 1.33 5.10 16.72
N THR A 72 1.35 4.76 15.43
CA THR A 72 1.63 3.42 14.92
C THR A 72 2.68 3.51 13.82
N HIS A 73 3.54 2.50 13.75
CA HIS A 73 4.54 2.35 12.70
C HIS A 73 4.53 0.89 12.22
N SER A 74 4.47 0.69 10.91
CA SER A 74 4.50 -0.64 10.31
C SER A 74 5.40 -0.70 9.10
N GLU A 75 6.02 -1.85 8.92
CA GLU A 75 6.86 -2.15 7.77
C GLU A 75 6.46 -3.47 7.12
N TRP A 76 6.55 -3.49 5.81
CA TRP A 76 6.30 -4.65 4.98
C TRP A 76 7.31 -4.69 3.83
N ILE A 77 7.86 -5.87 3.54
CA ILE A 77 8.72 -6.10 2.39
C ILE A 77 8.18 -7.33 1.67
N GLY A 78 7.83 -7.18 0.40
CA GLY A 78 7.27 -8.28 -0.37
C GLY A 78 7.12 -7.96 -1.85
N LYS A 79 6.54 -8.90 -2.59
CA LYS A 79 6.21 -8.74 -4.00
C LYS A 79 4.75 -8.31 -4.16
N LEU A 80 4.44 -7.63 -5.26
CA LEU A 80 3.08 -7.24 -5.61
C LEU A 80 2.33 -8.36 -6.38
N ASP A 81 2.56 -9.62 -5.99
CA ASP A 81 2.11 -10.84 -6.68
C ASP A 81 0.86 -11.49 -6.04
N GLY A 82 0.29 -10.87 -5.02
CA GLY A 82 -0.87 -11.35 -4.28
C GLY A 82 -0.56 -12.40 -3.22
N LYS A 83 0.71 -12.76 -2.99
CA LYS A 83 1.10 -13.66 -1.91
C LYS A 83 1.21 -12.92 -0.58
N ASP A 84 0.99 -13.66 0.50
CA ASP A 84 1.11 -13.12 1.85
C ASP A 84 2.59 -13.02 2.26
N TYR A 85 2.98 -11.86 2.78
CA TYR A 85 4.28 -11.60 3.40
C TYR A 85 4.06 -11.03 4.80
N SER A 86 5.01 -11.22 5.71
CA SER A 86 4.90 -10.74 7.09
C SER A 86 4.88 -9.21 7.16
N VAL A 87 4.12 -8.69 8.11
CA VAL A 87 4.12 -7.27 8.49
C VAL A 87 4.69 -7.15 9.89
N THR A 88 5.56 -6.16 10.10
CA THR A 88 6.07 -5.81 11.42
C THR A 88 5.37 -4.55 11.91
N GLY A 89 4.98 -4.51 13.19
CA GLY A 89 4.48 -3.29 13.86
C GLY A 89 3.00 -2.94 13.61
N ASP A 90 2.29 -3.65 12.72
CA ASP A 90 0.84 -3.46 12.54
C ASP A 90 0.06 -4.23 13.62
N PRO A 91 -0.67 -3.55 14.53
CA PRO A 91 -1.43 -4.24 15.57
C PRO A 91 -2.63 -5.01 15.00
N ASN A 92 -3.04 -4.76 13.76
CA ASN A 92 -4.24 -5.34 13.15
C ASN A 92 -3.96 -6.43 12.10
N ALA A 93 -2.69 -6.63 11.73
CA ALA A 93 -2.30 -7.65 10.77
C ALA A 93 -0.89 -8.21 11.06
N ASP A 94 -0.74 -9.53 11.01
CA ASP A 94 0.56 -10.23 11.01
C ASP A 94 1.07 -10.51 9.59
N MET A 95 0.15 -10.62 8.64
CA MET A 95 0.45 -10.88 7.22
C MET A 95 -0.28 -9.87 6.33
N ARG A 96 0.35 -9.52 5.20
CA ARG A 96 -0.26 -8.68 4.17
C ARG A 96 0.15 -9.13 2.79
N SER A 97 -0.80 -9.11 1.87
CA SER A 97 -0.59 -9.32 0.44
C SER A 97 -0.96 -8.08 -0.34
N TYR A 98 -0.19 -7.79 -1.39
CA TYR A 98 -0.49 -6.79 -2.40
C TYR A 98 -0.50 -7.46 -3.77
N ARG A 99 -1.49 -7.15 -4.60
CA ARG A 99 -1.60 -7.62 -5.98
C ARG A 99 -1.67 -6.43 -6.92
N LYS A 100 -0.78 -6.37 -7.90
CA LYS A 100 -0.86 -5.39 -8.99
C LYS A 100 -2.03 -5.74 -9.92
N VAL A 101 -2.99 -4.83 -10.07
CA VAL A 101 -4.12 -4.95 -11.01
C VAL A 101 -3.74 -4.32 -12.35
N ASP A 102 -3.14 -3.13 -12.27
CA ASP A 102 -2.55 -2.40 -13.39
C ASP A 102 -1.43 -1.48 -12.86
N ASP A 103 -0.86 -0.62 -13.70
CA ASP A 103 0.24 0.27 -13.31
C ASP A 103 -0.10 1.29 -12.23
N ARG A 104 -1.37 1.61 -12.00
CA ARG A 104 -1.83 2.60 -11.02
C ARG A 104 -2.74 2.00 -9.94
N THR A 105 -3.08 0.72 -10.04
CA THR A 105 -4.04 0.06 -9.16
C THR A 105 -3.44 -1.14 -8.43
N LEU A 106 -3.56 -1.14 -7.10
CA LEU A 106 -3.24 -2.30 -6.26
C LEU A 106 -4.47 -2.76 -5.49
N ASP A 107 -4.64 -4.07 -5.38
CA ASP A 107 -5.45 -4.67 -4.33
C ASP A 107 -4.56 -5.12 -3.17
N PHE A 108 -5.07 -5.07 -1.95
CA PHE A 108 -4.36 -5.62 -0.80
C PHE A 108 -5.28 -6.27 0.21
N THR A 109 -4.72 -7.22 0.96
CA THR A 109 -5.40 -7.90 2.06
C THR A 109 -4.48 -7.94 3.27
N GLY A 110 -5.00 -7.58 4.43
CA GLY A 110 -4.33 -7.79 5.72
C GLY A 110 -4.99 -8.94 6.47
N LYS A 111 -4.18 -9.79 7.09
CA LYS A 111 -4.62 -10.93 7.89
C LYS A 111 -4.03 -10.86 9.29
N LYS A 112 -4.76 -11.39 10.26
CA LYS A 112 -4.29 -11.61 11.64
C LYS A 112 -4.71 -13.00 12.10
N GLY A 113 -3.77 -13.82 12.54
CA GLY A 113 -4.03 -15.21 12.95
C GLY A 113 -4.69 -16.03 11.84
N GLY A 114 -4.27 -15.82 10.58
CA GLY A 114 -4.81 -16.49 9.39
C GLY A 114 -6.18 -15.99 8.90
N LYS A 115 -6.83 -15.05 9.61
CA LYS A 115 -8.13 -14.49 9.21
C LYS A 115 -7.95 -13.13 8.54
N ILE A 116 -8.69 -12.87 7.47
CA ILE A 116 -8.72 -11.56 6.81
C ILE A 116 -9.36 -10.54 7.76
N THR A 117 -8.63 -9.49 8.11
CA THR A 117 -9.10 -8.39 8.95
C THR A 117 -9.43 -7.15 8.14
N VAL A 118 -8.73 -6.94 7.01
CA VAL A 118 -8.92 -5.80 6.12
C VAL A 118 -8.66 -6.20 4.68
N THR A 119 -9.45 -5.63 3.78
CA THR A 119 -9.20 -5.61 2.33
C THR A 119 -9.16 -4.17 1.87
N GLY A 120 -8.42 -3.88 0.83
CA GLY A 120 -8.46 -2.55 0.24
C GLY A 120 -7.93 -2.47 -1.18
N ARG A 121 -8.18 -1.31 -1.78
CA ARG A 121 -7.74 -0.95 -3.11
C ARG A 121 -7.06 0.40 -3.08
N VAL A 122 -5.88 0.48 -3.70
CA VAL A 122 -5.12 1.71 -3.91
C VAL A 122 -5.25 2.07 -5.39
N VAL A 123 -5.60 3.31 -5.68
CA VAL A 123 -5.65 3.86 -7.05
C VAL A 123 -4.85 5.15 -7.07
N VAL A 124 -3.79 5.20 -7.87
CA VAL A 124 -3.02 6.41 -8.14
C VAL A 124 -3.69 7.20 -9.26
N ALA A 125 -3.86 8.50 -9.07
CA ALA A 125 -4.42 9.39 -10.09
C ALA A 125 -3.56 9.40 -11.36
N ALA A 126 -4.16 9.74 -12.49
CA ALA A 126 -3.46 9.75 -13.79
C ALA A 126 -2.19 10.62 -13.77
N ASP A 127 -2.25 11.75 -13.06
CA ASP A 127 -1.15 12.70 -12.87
C ASP A 127 -0.05 12.22 -11.91
N GLY A 128 -0.26 11.10 -11.21
CA GLY A 128 0.68 10.55 -10.24
C GLY A 128 0.86 11.36 -8.95
N LYS A 129 0.08 12.44 -8.76
CA LYS A 129 0.22 13.40 -7.64
C LYS A 129 -0.63 13.05 -6.43
N SER A 130 -1.67 12.25 -6.62
CA SER A 130 -2.52 11.78 -5.52
C SER A 130 -2.86 10.31 -5.67
N ARG A 131 -3.27 9.68 -4.57
CA ARG A 131 -3.85 8.34 -4.59
C ARG A 131 -5.02 8.24 -3.63
N THR A 132 -5.97 7.38 -3.98
CA THR A 132 -7.12 7.04 -3.14
C THR A 132 -6.98 5.61 -2.66
N VAL A 133 -7.16 5.41 -1.37
CA VAL A 133 -7.17 4.10 -0.73
C VAL A 133 -8.55 3.85 -0.16
N THR A 134 -9.25 2.87 -0.70
CA THR A 134 -10.52 2.40 -0.12
C THR A 134 -10.24 1.15 0.70
N THR A 135 -10.61 1.15 1.97
CA THR A 135 -10.46 -0.03 2.84
C THR A 135 -11.78 -0.44 3.43
N SER A 136 -11.93 -1.74 3.65
CA SER A 136 -13.08 -2.33 4.32
C SER A 136 -12.63 -3.49 5.19
N GLY A 137 -13.25 -3.64 6.34
CA GLY A 137 -12.88 -4.66 7.31
C GLY A 137 -13.84 -4.68 8.48
N THR A 138 -13.44 -5.38 9.54
CA THR A 138 -14.21 -5.49 10.78
C THR A 138 -13.39 -5.00 11.96
N THR A 139 -13.94 -4.06 12.74
CA THR A 139 -13.41 -3.67 14.04
C THR A 139 -13.92 -4.63 15.10
N GLY A 140 -13.01 -5.43 15.66
CA GLY A 140 -13.27 -6.37 16.74
C GLY A 140 -12.06 -7.25 16.99
N THR A 141 -11.55 -7.24 18.23
CA THR A 141 -10.59 -8.23 18.70
C THR A 141 -11.34 -9.55 18.85
N GLY A 142 -11.30 -10.40 17.82
CA GLY A 142 -11.40 -11.83 18.08
C GLY A 142 -10.20 -12.18 18.95
N ALA A 143 -10.40 -12.32 20.26
CA ALA A 143 -9.37 -12.84 21.16
C ALA A 143 -8.80 -14.14 20.56
N PRO A 144 -7.49 -14.43 20.74
CA PRO A 144 -7.01 -15.76 20.42
C PRO A 144 -7.87 -16.75 21.21
N ALA A 145 -8.46 -17.72 20.52
CA ALA A 145 -9.15 -18.86 21.12
C ALA A 145 -8.13 -19.81 21.76
N GLY A 146 -7.34 -19.30 22.71
CA GLY A 146 -6.26 -20.02 23.38
C GLY A 146 -6.24 -19.63 24.85
N ARG A 147 -6.82 -20.51 25.68
CA ARG A 147 -6.85 -20.51 27.16
C ARG A 147 -8.00 -19.74 27.85
N ALA A 148 -9.23 -19.89 27.36
CA ALA A 148 -10.44 -19.44 28.08
C ALA A 148 -11.14 -20.53 28.93
N TRP A 149 -10.47 -21.66 29.22
CA TRP A 149 -11.07 -22.77 30.00
C TRP A 149 -10.78 -22.74 31.51
N GLN A 150 -10.32 -21.63 32.07
CA GLN A 150 -10.10 -21.50 33.52
C GLN A 150 -10.56 -20.13 34.04
N ARG A 151 -11.88 -19.96 34.14
CA ARG A 151 -12.64 -19.15 35.13
C ARG A 151 -14.03 -18.88 34.55
N GLY A 152 -15.06 -19.31 35.26
CA GLY A 152 -16.47 -19.31 34.83
C GLY A 152 -17.14 -17.95 34.76
N ASP A 153 -16.52 -16.98 34.08
CA ASP A 153 -17.10 -15.67 33.77
C ASP A 153 -17.62 -15.69 32.33
N PHE A 154 -18.65 -16.49 32.08
CA PHE A 154 -19.37 -16.46 30.81
C PHE A 154 -20.35 -15.28 30.83
N LEU A 155 -20.33 -14.49 29.75
CA LEU A 155 -21.13 -13.29 29.47
C LEU A 155 -20.50 -11.95 29.92
N SER A 156 -19.39 -11.55 29.30
CA SER A 156 -19.14 -10.14 29.04
C SER A 156 -18.83 -9.92 27.56
N GLU A 157 -19.81 -9.36 26.86
CA GLU A 157 -19.75 -8.75 25.53
C GLU A 157 -18.74 -9.36 24.53
N GLN A 158 -19.15 -10.41 23.82
CA GLN A 158 -18.67 -10.54 22.44
C GLN A 158 -19.19 -9.33 21.67
N LYS A 159 -18.42 -8.23 21.65
CA LYS A 159 -18.72 -7.06 20.82
C LYS A 159 -18.81 -7.56 19.38
N VAL A 160 -20.02 -7.60 18.84
CA VAL A 160 -20.28 -7.93 17.44
C VAL A 160 -19.34 -7.09 16.60
N ALA A 161 -18.49 -7.74 15.80
CA ALA A 161 -17.47 -7.05 15.02
C ALA A 161 -18.16 -6.05 14.08
N LYS A 162 -17.89 -4.74 14.27
CA LYS A 162 -18.51 -3.69 13.46
C LYS A 162 -17.80 -3.63 12.10
N LYS A 163 -18.55 -3.60 11.01
CA LYS A 163 -17.96 -3.38 9.68
C LYS A 163 -17.59 -1.91 9.53
N PHE A 164 -16.48 -1.62 8.88
CA PHE A 164 -16.08 -0.26 8.51
C PHE A 164 -15.77 -0.16 7.03
N LYS A 165 -15.90 1.06 6.49
CA LYS A 165 -15.40 1.44 5.17
C LYS A 165 -14.75 2.80 5.26
N ASN A 166 -13.47 2.89 4.88
CA ASN A 166 -12.72 4.14 4.89
C ASN A 166 -12.27 4.50 3.47
N ILE A 167 -12.17 5.79 3.21
CA ILE A 167 -11.60 6.35 1.98
C ILE A 167 -10.51 7.32 2.43
N ALA A 168 -9.25 6.98 2.18
CA ALA A 168 -8.11 7.81 2.49
C ALA A 168 -7.52 8.37 1.19
N VAL A 169 -7.42 9.68 1.09
CA VAL A 169 -6.76 10.37 -0.01
C VAL A 169 -5.37 10.79 0.46
N PHE A 170 -4.35 10.48 -0.34
CA PHE A 170 -2.98 10.90 -0.07
C PHE A 170 -2.46 11.73 -1.22
N ASP A 171 -1.68 12.75 -0.89
CA ASP A 171 -0.92 13.53 -1.86
C ASP A 171 0.53 13.04 -1.86
N LYS A 172 1.15 12.96 -3.04
CA LYS A 172 2.57 12.62 -3.20
C LYS A 172 3.41 13.80 -2.73
N GLN A 173 4.45 13.52 -1.94
CA GLN A 173 5.43 14.52 -1.49
C GLN A 173 6.60 14.65 -2.46
#